data_AF-A0A496RXG1-F1
#
_entry.id   AF-A0A496RXG1-F1
#
_cell.length_a   1.000
_cell.length_b   1.000
_cell.length_c   1.000
_cell.angle_alpha   90.00
_cell.angle_beta   90.00
_cell.angle_gamma   90.00
#
_symmetry.space_group_name_H-M   'P 1'
#
loop_
_entity.id
_entity.type
_entity.pdbx_description
1 polymer ?
#
loop_
_entity_poly.entity_id
_entity_poly.type
_entity_poly.pdbx_seq_one_letter_code
_entity_poly.pdbx_strand_id
1 'polypeptide(L)'
;MVRIHRLSYFLAVPFFLISLSFSPPDVSAETSKIFKTSYCDICYSDDKALSDFFWRISGKRFSFTEDISLARSRVDRLIDRVQSILDMYPDNLHVKIDLFPEYKKGLIAKYKYRVNTVTVYADKVTDGILAHEFAHAVICNYFDTPPPAKMQEILARYVDKYLWSDY
;
A
#
# COMPACT_ATOMS: atom_id res chain seq x y z
N MET A 1 -57.12 -76.75 -12.17
CA MET A 1 -57.04 -75.71 -11.10
C MET A 1 -55.77 -74.91 -11.35
N VAL A 2 -55.84 -73.84 -12.16
CA VAL A 2 -54.68 -73.10 -12.67
C VAL A 2 -54.64 -71.73 -12.01
N ARG A 3 -53.55 -71.44 -11.30
CA ARG A 3 -53.36 -70.27 -10.43
C ARG A 3 -52.68 -69.16 -11.22
N ILE A 4 -53.41 -68.09 -11.52
CA ILE A 4 -52.93 -66.91 -12.25
C ILE A 4 -52.19 -66.00 -11.27
N HIS A 5 -50.89 -65.79 -11.48
CA HIS A 5 -50.08 -64.84 -10.71
C HIS A 5 -50.30 -63.40 -11.22
N ARG A 6 -50.64 -62.49 -10.30
CA ARG A 6 -50.72 -61.05 -10.55
C ARG A 6 -49.32 -60.45 -10.58
N LEU A 7 -48.99 -59.74 -11.66
CA LEU A 7 -47.80 -58.91 -11.80
C LEU A 7 -48.11 -57.51 -11.25
N SER A 8 -47.47 -57.13 -10.14
CA SER A 8 -47.59 -55.79 -9.56
C SER A 8 -46.46 -54.90 -10.10
N TYR A 9 -46.81 -53.88 -10.88
CA TYR A 9 -45.87 -52.87 -11.36
C TYR A 9 -45.61 -51.83 -10.27
N PHE A 10 -44.39 -51.78 -9.73
CA PHE A 10 -43.90 -50.67 -8.92
C PHE A 10 -43.39 -49.57 -9.86
N LEU A 11 -44.07 -48.43 -9.89
CA LEU A 11 -43.57 -47.19 -10.48
C LEU A 11 -42.62 -46.52 -9.47
N ALA A 12 -41.32 -46.54 -9.75
CA ALA A 12 -40.33 -45.74 -9.04
C ALA A 12 -40.19 -44.38 -9.76
N VAL A 13 -40.57 -43.30 -9.09
CA VAL A 13 -40.35 -41.92 -9.56
C VAL A 13 -38.98 -41.46 -9.02
N PRO A 14 -38.00 -41.10 -9.87
CA PRO A 14 -36.75 -40.54 -9.40
C PRO A 14 -36.95 -39.06 -9.03
N PHE A 15 -36.82 -38.75 -7.74
CA PHE A 15 -36.69 -37.39 -7.23
C PHE A 15 -35.30 -36.85 -7.60
N PHE A 16 -35.21 -36.05 -8.66
CA PHE A 16 -34.01 -35.25 -8.95
C PHE A 16 -33.99 -34.05 -8.00
N LEU A 17 -33.19 -34.15 -6.93
CA LEU A 17 -32.83 -33.01 -6.10
C LEU A 17 -31.86 -32.13 -6.89
N ILE A 18 -32.38 -31.03 -7.45
CA ILE A 18 -31.54 -29.95 -7.99
C ILE A 18 -30.97 -29.19 -6.79
N SER A 19 -29.74 -29.52 -6.41
CA SER A 19 -28.94 -28.74 -5.47
C SER A 19 -28.61 -27.40 -6.13
N LEU A 20 -29.37 -26.35 -5.81
CA LEU A 20 -28.97 -24.98 -6.10
C LEU A 20 -27.78 -24.63 -5.19
N SER A 21 -26.58 -24.91 -5.68
CA SER A 21 -25.33 -24.43 -5.10
C SER A 21 -25.31 -22.91 -5.19
N PHE A 22 -25.76 -22.24 -4.14
CA PHE A 22 -25.57 -20.80 -3.96
C PHE A 22 -24.07 -20.57 -3.73
N SER A 23 -23.31 -20.33 -4.80
CA SER A 23 -21.98 -19.76 -4.65
C SER A 23 -22.14 -18.36 -4.04
N PRO A 24 -21.44 -18.03 -2.94
CA PRO A 24 -21.40 -16.66 -2.47
C PRO A 24 -20.84 -15.78 -3.59
N PRO A 25 -21.36 -14.54 -3.76
CA PRO A 25 -20.83 -13.62 -4.76
C PRO A 25 -19.34 -13.42 -4.50
N ASP A 26 -18.55 -13.55 -5.57
CA ASP A 26 -17.12 -13.27 -5.61
C ASP A 26 -16.86 -11.96 -4.85
N VAL A 27 -15.97 -12.05 -3.85
CA VAL A 27 -15.38 -10.89 -3.19
C VAL A 27 -14.68 -10.11 -4.30
N SER A 28 -15.33 -9.04 -4.76
CA SER A 28 -14.82 -8.10 -5.75
C SER A 28 -13.36 -7.81 -5.44
N ALA A 29 -12.45 -8.31 -6.29
CA ALA A 29 -11.05 -7.95 -6.24
C ALA A 29 -10.96 -6.43 -6.36
N GLU A 30 -10.68 -5.73 -5.25
CA GLU A 30 -10.44 -4.29 -5.27
C GLU A 30 -9.31 -4.02 -6.27
N THR A 31 -9.66 -3.38 -7.39
CA THR A 31 -8.69 -2.97 -8.40
C THR A 31 -7.75 -1.92 -7.81
N SER A 32 -6.53 -2.33 -7.50
CA SER A 32 -5.46 -1.44 -7.04
C SER A 32 -5.12 -0.43 -8.14
N LYS A 33 -5.12 0.86 -7.79
CA LYS A 33 -4.73 1.99 -8.63
C LYS A 33 -3.28 2.39 -8.30
N ILE A 34 -2.60 3.03 -9.25
CA ILE A 34 -1.20 3.48 -9.10
C ILE A 34 -1.09 4.97 -9.45
N PHE A 35 -0.56 5.75 -8.51
CA PHE A 35 -0.18 7.14 -8.72
C PHE A 35 1.35 7.24 -8.80
N LYS A 36 1.88 7.76 -9.91
CA LYS A 36 3.32 7.79 -10.18
C LYS A 36 3.96 9.15 -9.87
N THR A 37 5.13 9.10 -9.26
CA THR A 37 6.04 10.23 -9.07
C THR A 37 7.39 9.96 -9.73
N SER A 38 8.36 10.86 -9.57
CA SER A 38 9.70 10.67 -10.13
C SER A 38 10.45 9.54 -9.42
N TYR A 39 10.20 9.37 -8.12
CA TYR A 39 10.88 8.37 -7.28
C TYR A 39 9.95 7.27 -6.76
N CYS A 40 8.64 7.34 -7.00
CA CYS A 40 7.69 6.43 -6.36
C CYS A 40 6.54 5.96 -7.25
N ASP A 41 6.10 4.73 -6.97
CA ASP A 41 4.78 4.23 -7.36
C ASP A 41 3.90 4.09 -6.11
N ILE A 42 2.86 4.90 -5.99
CA ILE A 42 1.92 4.88 -4.86
C ILE A 42 0.71 4.01 -5.23
N CYS A 43 0.60 2.84 -4.61
CA CYS A 43 -0.49 1.89 -4.77
C CYS A 43 -1.59 2.14 -3.73
N TYR A 44 -2.83 2.27 -4.19
CA TYR A 44 -3.99 2.57 -3.35
C TYR A 44 -5.26 1.92 -3.92
N SER A 45 -6.23 1.56 -3.08
CA SER A 45 -7.54 1.03 -3.54
C SER A 45 -8.65 2.09 -3.52
N ASP A 46 -8.52 3.11 -2.66
CA ASP A 46 -9.54 4.13 -2.42
C ASP A 46 -8.99 5.54 -2.71
N ASP A 47 -9.68 6.30 -3.57
CA ASP A 47 -9.31 7.68 -3.91
C ASP A 47 -9.33 8.60 -2.68
N LYS A 48 -10.19 8.30 -1.69
CA LYS A 48 -10.21 9.04 -0.42
C LYS A 48 -8.92 8.81 0.36
N ALA A 49 -8.38 7.59 0.39
CA ALA A 49 -7.10 7.31 1.05
C ALA A 49 -5.97 8.13 0.42
N LEU A 50 -5.92 8.18 -0.92
CA LEU A 50 -4.92 8.97 -1.63
C LEU A 50 -5.07 10.48 -1.34
N SER A 51 -6.31 10.98 -1.33
CA SER A 51 -6.59 12.37 -0.96
C SER A 51 -6.20 12.69 0.48
N ASP A 52 -6.51 11.81 1.44
CA ASP A 52 -6.18 11.99 2.86
C ASP A 52 -4.65 11.98 3.08
N PHE A 53 -3.95 11.09 2.36
CA PHE A 53 -2.49 11.06 2.33
C PHE A 53 -1.91 12.40 1.88
N PHE A 54 -2.34 12.92 0.72
CA PHE A 54 -1.83 14.19 0.21
C PHE A 54 -2.22 15.37 1.09
N TRP A 55 -3.44 15.40 1.63
CA TRP A 55 -3.86 16.41 2.60
C TRP A 55 -2.89 16.48 3.78
N ARG A 56 -2.49 15.33 4.32
CA ARG A 56 -1.63 15.25 5.50
C ARG A 56 -0.19 15.63 5.25
N ILE A 57 0.35 15.33 4.07
CA ILE A 57 1.74 15.67 3.72
C ILE A 57 1.87 17.07 3.07
N SER A 58 0.77 17.70 2.66
CA SER A 58 0.80 19.03 2.03
C SER A 58 0.15 20.13 2.89
N GLY A 59 -0.70 19.76 3.84
CA GLY A 59 -1.56 20.70 4.57
C GLY A 59 -2.63 21.38 3.71
N LYS A 60 -2.85 20.93 2.46
CA LYS A 60 -3.81 21.51 1.51
C LYS A 60 -4.78 20.46 0.99
N ARG A 61 -6.09 20.74 1.08
CA ARG A 61 -7.11 19.79 0.64
C ARG A 61 -7.04 19.70 -0.86
N PHE A 62 -6.86 18.49 -1.35
CA PHE A 62 -6.51 18.24 -2.73
C PHE A 62 -7.78 18.12 -3.59
N SER A 63 -7.85 18.84 -4.71
CA SER A 63 -8.79 18.53 -5.78
C SER A 63 -8.05 17.69 -6.83
N PHE A 64 -8.59 16.52 -7.17
CA PHE A 64 -7.90 15.55 -8.04
C PHE A 64 -7.55 16.11 -9.43
N THR A 65 -8.24 17.14 -9.91
CA THR A 65 -8.08 17.67 -11.27
C THR A 65 -7.04 18.77 -11.39
N GLU A 66 -6.83 19.58 -10.35
CA GLU A 66 -5.97 20.78 -10.45
C GLU A 66 -4.58 20.58 -9.83
N ASP A 67 -4.45 19.67 -8.85
CA ASP A 67 -3.26 19.66 -7.99
C ASP A 67 -2.28 18.51 -8.26
N ILE A 68 -2.55 17.56 -9.17
CA ILE A 68 -1.72 16.32 -9.35
C ILE A 68 -0.21 16.59 -9.42
N SER A 69 0.19 17.65 -10.13
CA SER A 69 1.60 18.06 -10.23
C SER A 69 2.18 18.49 -8.87
N LEU A 70 1.40 19.18 -8.05
CA LEU A 70 1.77 19.60 -6.71
C LEU A 70 1.92 18.40 -5.77
N ALA A 71 1.00 17.43 -5.78
CA ALA A 71 1.14 16.18 -5.02
C ALA A 71 2.44 15.45 -5.36
N ARG A 72 2.67 15.24 -6.66
CA ARG A 72 3.88 14.60 -7.16
C ARG A 72 5.12 15.32 -6.64
N SER A 73 5.15 16.65 -6.81
CA SER A 73 6.27 17.47 -6.34
C SER A 73 6.47 17.42 -4.83
N ARG A 74 5.44 17.14 -4.03
CA ARG A 74 5.58 17.09 -2.57
C ARG A 74 6.31 15.84 -2.12
N VAL A 75 5.94 14.69 -2.67
CA VAL A 75 6.62 13.41 -2.39
C VAL A 75 8.05 13.46 -2.90
N ASP A 76 8.25 13.91 -4.14
CA ASP A 76 9.58 13.99 -4.74
C ASP A 76 10.51 14.92 -3.94
N ARG A 77 10.03 16.12 -3.56
CA ARG A 77 10.81 17.04 -2.71
C ARG A 77 11.16 16.46 -1.34
N LEU A 78 10.29 15.61 -0.78
CA LEU A 78 10.59 14.98 0.50
C LEU A 78 11.77 14.00 0.35
N ILE A 79 11.78 13.21 -0.73
CA ILE A 79 12.89 12.30 -1.05
C ILE A 79 14.17 13.08 -1.36
N ASP A 80 14.10 14.13 -2.18
CA ASP A 80 15.24 15.01 -2.46
C ASP A 80 15.82 15.59 -1.16
N ARG A 81 14.95 16.03 -0.24
CA ARG A 81 15.37 16.56 1.06
C ARG A 81 16.05 15.49 1.91
N VAL A 82 15.52 14.28 1.94
CA VAL A 82 16.13 13.15 2.67
C VAL A 82 17.51 12.82 2.11
N GLN A 83 17.64 12.72 0.79
CA GLN A 83 18.93 12.49 0.12
C GLN A 83 19.94 13.59 0.48
N SER A 84 19.51 14.85 0.44
CA SER A 84 20.34 16.00 0.78
C SER A 84 20.78 16.02 2.25
N ILE A 85 19.90 15.67 3.20
CA ILE A 85 20.26 15.61 4.62
C ILE A 85 21.28 14.50 4.90
N LEU A 86 21.11 13.35 4.24
CA LEU A 86 21.99 12.20 4.41
C LEU A 86 23.29 12.32 3.59
N ASP A 87 23.33 13.22 2.62
CA ASP A 87 24.35 13.29 1.57
C ASP A 87 24.52 11.94 0.85
N MET A 88 23.38 11.32 0.51
CA MET A 88 23.31 9.99 -0.12
C MET A 88 22.37 10.05 -1.32
N TYR A 89 22.90 9.74 -2.50
CA TYR A 89 22.18 9.83 -3.79
C TYR A 89 22.24 8.49 -4.51
N PRO A 90 21.42 7.49 -4.11
CA PRO A 90 21.41 6.19 -4.76
C PRO A 90 20.99 6.27 -6.22
N ASP A 91 21.75 5.61 -7.09
CA ASP A 91 21.42 5.51 -8.51
C ASP A 91 20.09 4.78 -8.70
N ASN A 92 19.22 5.34 -9.54
CA ASN A 92 17.92 4.76 -9.91
C ASN A 92 16.99 4.47 -8.71
N LEU A 93 17.02 5.31 -7.67
CA LEU A 93 16.09 5.19 -6.54
C LEU A 93 14.62 5.22 -7.02
N HIS A 94 13.90 4.12 -6.82
CA HIS A 94 12.47 4.04 -7.11
C HIS A 94 11.75 3.17 -6.09
N VAL A 95 10.93 3.77 -5.23
CA VAL A 95 10.32 3.16 -4.04
C VAL A 95 8.82 2.93 -4.25
N LYS A 96 8.31 1.77 -3.87
CA LYS A 96 6.86 1.53 -3.86
C LYS A 96 6.23 2.04 -2.56
N ILE A 97 5.05 2.66 -2.63
CA ILE A 97 4.27 3.02 -1.45
C ILE A 97 2.95 2.25 -1.48
N ASP A 98 2.72 1.36 -0.52
CA ASP A 98 1.43 0.70 -0.31
C ASP A 98 0.61 1.48 0.71
N LEU A 99 -0.47 2.12 0.23
CA LEU A 99 -1.31 3.02 1.02
C LEU A 99 -2.54 2.28 1.57
N PHE A 100 -2.70 2.32 2.88
CA PHE A 100 -3.86 1.78 3.59
C PHE A 100 -4.74 2.93 4.12
N PRO A 101 -6.07 2.83 4.04
CA PRO A 101 -6.95 3.96 4.37
C PRO A 101 -6.93 4.32 5.86
N GLU A 102 -7.03 3.33 6.75
CA GLU A 102 -7.22 3.55 8.18
C GLU A 102 -6.28 2.70 9.03
N TYR A 103 -5.60 3.36 9.96
CA TYR A 103 -4.73 2.73 10.93
C TYR A 103 -5.52 1.90 11.94
N LYS A 104 -5.25 0.59 11.95
CA LYS A 104 -5.90 -0.34 12.89
C LYS A 104 -5.08 -0.55 14.17
N LYS A 105 -3.80 -0.86 14.04
CA LYS A 105 -2.84 -1.07 15.15
C LYS A 105 -1.42 -1.27 14.62
N GLY A 106 -0.42 -1.02 15.46
CA GLY A 106 1.00 -1.30 15.17
C GLY A 106 1.77 -0.06 14.72
N LEU A 107 2.55 -0.19 13.64
CA LEU A 107 3.31 0.92 13.07
C LEU A 107 2.45 1.69 12.06
N ILE A 108 2.54 3.01 12.09
CA ILE A 108 1.86 3.89 11.13
C ILE A 108 2.47 3.77 9.74
N ALA A 109 3.80 3.61 9.67
CA ALA A 109 4.52 3.35 8.45
C ALA A 109 5.65 2.36 8.72
N LYS A 110 6.13 1.71 7.65
CA LYS A 110 7.30 0.83 7.69
C LYS A 110 7.87 0.61 6.30
N TYR A 111 9.16 0.81 6.15
CA TYR A 111 9.95 0.40 5.00
C TYR A 111 10.36 -1.08 5.08
N LYS A 112 10.26 -1.78 3.95
CA LYS A 112 10.67 -3.17 3.78
C LYS A 112 11.71 -3.26 2.67
N TYR A 113 12.98 -3.30 3.06
CA TYR A 113 14.13 -3.36 2.15
C TYR A 113 14.00 -4.39 1.03
N ARG A 114 13.67 -5.65 1.35
CA ARG A 114 13.65 -6.75 0.36
C ARG A 114 12.71 -6.54 -0.82
N VAL A 115 11.70 -5.70 -0.66
CA VAL A 115 10.70 -5.41 -1.69
C VAL A 115 10.67 -3.92 -2.04
N ASN A 116 11.63 -3.14 -1.54
CA ASN A 116 11.73 -1.68 -1.69
C ASN A 116 10.38 -0.96 -1.53
N THR A 117 9.64 -1.31 -0.49
CA THR A 117 8.26 -0.84 -0.29
C THR A 117 8.07 -0.17 1.07
N VAL A 118 7.49 1.01 1.07
CA VAL A 118 6.95 1.69 2.26
C VAL A 118 5.47 1.33 2.38
N THR A 119 5.10 0.66 3.47
CA THR A 119 3.69 0.52 3.85
C THR A 119 3.31 1.70 4.74
N VAL A 120 2.19 2.37 4.48
CA VAL A 120 1.77 3.54 5.27
C VAL A 120 0.25 3.67 5.38
N TYR A 121 -0.24 4.13 6.52
CA TYR A 121 -1.66 4.44 6.74
C TYR A 121 -1.95 5.92 6.47
N ALA A 122 -2.83 6.18 5.50
CA ALA A 122 -3.21 7.50 5.01
C ALA A 122 -3.72 8.40 6.14
N ASP A 123 -4.55 7.88 7.05
CA ASP A 123 -5.18 8.65 8.12
C ASP A 123 -4.24 9.05 9.27
N LYS A 124 -2.98 8.61 9.28
CA LYS A 124 -2.01 8.93 10.34
C LYS A 124 -0.68 9.46 9.84
N VAL A 125 -0.37 9.32 8.55
CA VAL A 125 0.91 9.78 7.99
C VAL A 125 1.14 11.27 8.25
N THR A 126 2.41 11.63 8.38
CA THR A 126 2.92 13.00 8.37
C THR A 126 4.18 13.04 7.51
N ASP A 127 4.62 14.24 7.14
CA ASP A 127 5.89 14.44 6.44
C ASP A 127 7.07 13.81 7.18
N GLY A 128 7.12 13.95 8.51
CA GLY A 128 8.18 13.37 9.34
C GLY A 128 8.19 11.84 9.28
N ILE A 129 7.01 11.21 9.42
CA ILE A 129 6.90 9.74 9.33
C ILE A 129 7.34 9.27 7.94
N LEU A 130 6.90 9.93 6.88
CA LEU A 130 7.22 9.51 5.52
C LEU A 130 8.70 9.74 5.20
N ALA A 131 9.29 10.86 5.63
CA ALA A 131 10.71 11.15 5.49
C ALA A 131 11.59 10.13 6.23
N HIS A 132 11.17 9.70 7.41
CA HIS A 132 11.85 8.64 8.17
C HIS A 132 11.93 7.33 7.37
N GLU A 133 10.82 6.90 6.78
CA GLU A 133 10.80 5.68 5.96
C GLU A 133 11.58 5.86 4.65
N PHE A 134 11.54 7.04 4.05
CA PHE A 134 12.39 7.37 2.91
C PHE A 134 13.87 7.38 3.26
N ALA A 135 14.25 7.75 4.48
CA ALA A 135 15.64 7.65 4.93
C ALA A 135 16.10 6.19 4.90
N HIS A 136 15.28 5.26 5.40
CA HIS A 136 15.59 3.84 5.27
C HIS A 136 15.70 3.38 3.81
N ALA A 137 14.83 3.87 2.94
CA ALA A 137 14.90 3.55 1.51
C ALA A 137 16.19 4.08 0.86
N VAL A 138 16.53 5.35 1.08
CA VAL A 138 17.76 5.98 0.57
C VAL A 138 18.99 5.23 1.09
N ILE A 139 19.10 5.01 2.40
CA ILE A 139 20.23 4.31 3.02
C ILE A 139 20.39 2.91 2.42
N CYS A 140 19.30 2.12 2.35
CA CYS A 140 19.41 0.75 1.89
C CYS A 140 19.66 0.60 0.38
N ASN A 141 19.36 1.62 -0.43
CA ASN A 141 19.66 1.62 -1.86
C ASN A 141 21.02 2.28 -2.16
N TYR A 142 21.60 3.04 -1.21
CA TYR A 142 22.89 3.69 -1.39
C TYR A 142 24.08 2.76 -1.14
N PHE A 143 23.95 1.85 -0.17
CA PHE A 143 24.99 0.86 0.12
C PHE A 143 24.72 -0.46 -0.61
N ASP A 144 25.76 -1.09 -1.18
CA ASP A 144 25.67 -2.43 -1.79
C ASP A 144 25.08 -3.48 -0.84
N THR A 145 25.38 -3.35 0.44
CA THR A 145 24.78 -4.13 1.52
C THR A 145 24.22 -3.16 2.56
N PRO A 146 22.93 -3.29 2.93
CA PRO A 146 22.33 -2.40 3.91
C PRO A 146 23.13 -2.40 5.22
N PRO A 147 23.36 -1.22 5.82
CA PRO A 147 24.00 -1.12 7.12
C PRO A 147 23.23 -1.88 8.20
N PRO A 148 23.83 -2.20 9.35
CA PRO A 148 23.12 -2.79 10.48
C PRO A 148 21.90 -1.94 10.89
N ALA A 149 20.79 -2.59 11.26
CA ALA A 149 19.51 -1.91 11.55
C ALA A 149 19.66 -0.72 12.52
N LYS A 150 20.46 -0.88 13.58
CA LYS A 150 20.71 0.20 14.55
C LYS A 150 21.35 1.44 13.91
N MET A 151 22.22 1.27 12.92
CA MET A 151 22.83 2.38 12.19
C MET A 151 21.81 3.06 11.28
N GLN A 152 20.96 2.28 10.60
CA GLN A 152 19.89 2.83 9.77
C GLN A 152 18.95 3.72 10.61
N GLU A 153 18.53 3.25 11.79
CA GLU A 153 17.69 4.03 12.72
C GLU A 153 18.36 5.31 13.21
N ILE A 154 19.67 5.30 13.46
CA ILE A 154 20.41 6.51 13.87
C ILE A 154 20.38 7.54 12.74
N LEU A 155 20.60 7.12 11.50
CA LEU A 155 20.57 7.99 10.33
C LEU A 155 19.15 8.47 10.01
N ALA A 156 18.13 7.61 10.14
CA ALA A 156 16.73 8.01 9.98
C ALA A 156 16.31 9.05 11.05
N ARG A 157 16.74 8.89 12.30
CA ARG A 157 16.54 9.90 13.35
C ARG A 157 17.33 11.19 13.12
N TYR A 158 18.47 11.11 12.44
CA TYR A 158 19.18 12.30 11.98
C TYR A 158 18.31 13.07 10.98
N VAL A 159 17.69 12.38 10.02
CA VAL A 159 16.69 12.98 9.11
C VAL A 159 15.53 13.59 9.89
N ASP A 160 14.95 12.90 10.87
CA ASP A 160 13.85 13.45 11.69
C ASP A 160 14.22 14.80 12.32
N LYS A 161 15.46 14.90 12.83
CA LYS A 161 15.94 16.09 13.52
C LYS A 161 16.16 17.28 12.57
N TYR A 162 16.60 17.02 11.35
CA TYR A 162 17.01 18.07 10.40
C TYR A 162 16.05 18.25 9.21
N LEU A 163 14.93 17.53 9.19
CA LEU A 163 13.94 17.60 8.11
C LEU A 163 13.53 19.05 7.79
N TRP A 164 13.45 19.88 8.83
CA TRP A 164 13.01 21.27 8.75
C TRP A 164 14.12 22.30 9.01
N SER A 165 15.39 21.89 9.14
CA SER A 165 16.45 22.77 9.64
C SER A 165 16.94 23.84 8.66
N ASP A 166 16.48 23.82 7.41
CA ASP A 166 16.89 24.77 6.36
C ASP A 166 15.68 25.43 5.66
N TYR A 167 14.54 25.56 6.36
CA TYR A 167 13.40 26.36 5.92
C TYR A 167 13.52 27.82 6.36
#